data_AF-A0A3L6JP07-F1
#
_entry.id   AF-A0A3L6JP07-F1
#
_cell.length_a   1.000
_cell.length_b   1.000
_cell.length_c   1.000
_cell.angle_alpha   90.00
_cell.angle_beta   90.00
_cell.angle_gamma   90.00
#
_symmetry.space_group_name_H-M   'P 1'
#
loop_
_entity.id
_entity.type
_entity.pdbx_description
1 polymer ?
#
loop_
_entity_poly.entity_id
_entity_poly.type
_entity_poly.pdbx_seq_one_letter_code
_entity_poly.pdbx_strand_id
1 'polypeptide(L)'
;MHPEDILAAITTKLETIGITGVIDPDQVRKPAIDSRERRALAELEDELQRVMESVKNDARLPNLLTKLANLHFKEADLPRAILLYEVTLGMDSKQVDAWINMGTAYLVAGEPKDAISCMSSALAVSPNNIDALVTLGMAQLEVGDYDNCILNIELALRQDSAFDKALVGKGLYLARKGDWAGAIAWFNNALKANPNSLKALTELGKAYLSVGQYENAIEILQKATDIDREQPYALASLGDAFYARREYDRALYYYDKAAEVKPDDTSLWIRKGDAHRILKSYTEAATAYERAINANPENAEAWSRCGQVLLLLSEPSAALEYFNTAVTLAPTNPTIAHQRGLLNLSLGKLEEALTDFDIAFSVEPNNPVHLYQRGLILEKLRRTAEAKRTWQIAMSLFKQNGDRARAAECSARMKRLA
;
A
#
# COMPACT_ATOMS: atom_id res chain seq x y z
N MET A 1 -39.98 18.30 1.60
CA MET A 1 -40.89 17.33 0.95
C MET A 1 -41.59 16.48 2.00
N HIS A 2 -42.66 15.75 1.65
CA HIS A 2 -43.16 14.68 2.53
C HIS A 2 -42.08 13.58 2.62
N PRO A 3 -41.91 12.87 3.77
CA PRO A 3 -40.83 11.89 3.90
C PRO A 3 -40.84 10.78 2.83
N GLU A 4 -42.01 10.35 2.38
CA GLU A 4 -42.16 9.36 1.30
C GLU A 4 -41.71 9.89 -0.07
N ASP A 5 -41.89 11.18 -0.34
CA ASP A 5 -41.46 11.81 -1.60
C ASP A 5 -39.93 11.88 -1.67
N ILE A 6 -39.27 12.09 -0.52
CA ILE A 6 -37.81 12.10 -0.42
C ILE A 6 -37.24 10.72 -0.83
N LEU A 7 -37.81 9.64 -0.28
CA LEU A 7 -37.40 8.27 -0.63
C LEU A 7 -37.57 7.98 -2.13
N ALA A 8 -38.71 8.39 -2.72
CA ALA A 8 -38.97 8.20 -4.13
C ALA A 8 -38.01 9.01 -5.02
N ALA A 9 -37.73 10.26 -4.64
CA ALA A 9 -36.80 11.14 -5.36
C ALA A 9 -35.36 10.59 -5.36
N ILE A 10 -34.88 10.13 -4.20
CA ILE A 10 -33.55 9.50 -4.07
C ILE A 10 -33.48 8.22 -4.90
N THR A 11 -34.51 7.35 -4.80
CA THR A 11 -34.56 6.09 -5.56
C THR A 11 -34.41 6.35 -7.06
N THR A 12 -35.20 7.30 -7.58
CA THR A 12 -35.19 7.66 -9.00
C THR A 12 -33.80 8.14 -9.45
N LYS A 13 -33.13 8.98 -8.64
CA LYS A 13 -31.77 9.43 -8.95
C LYS A 13 -30.75 8.30 -8.91
N LEU A 14 -30.83 7.40 -7.94
CA LEU A 14 -29.92 6.26 -7.87
C LEU A 14 -30.11 5.29 -9.04
N GLU A 15 -31.34 5.11 -9.52
CA GLU A 15 -31.63 4.32 -10.72
C GLU A 15 -31.01 4.94 -11.98
N THR A 16 -31.01 6.27 -12.10
CA THR A 16 -30.31 6.93 -13.21
C THR A 16 -28.79 6.77 -13.16
N ILE A 17 -28.22 6.65 -11.96
CA ILE A 17 -26.77 6.44 -11.78
C ILE A 17 -26.38 4.96 -12.03
N GLY A 18 -27.32 4.02 -11.86
CA GLY A 18 -27.16 2.62 -12.29
C GLY A 18 -26.19 1.79 -11.44
N ILE A 19 -26.03 2.11 -10.15
CA ILE A 19 -25.16 1.33 -9.25
C ILE A 19 -25.97 0.22 -8.58
N THR A 20 -25.65 -1.04 -8.92
CA THR A 20 -26.34 -2.23 -8.41
C THR A 20 -25.36 -3.36 -8.14
N GLY A 21 -25.66 -4.18 -7.11
CA GLY A 21 -24.93 -5.41 -6.81
C GLY A 21 -23.59 -5.20 -6.12
N VAL A 22 -22.70 -6.19 -6.27
CA VAL A 22 -21.35 -6.19 -5.69
C VAL A 22 -20.46 -5.19 -6.41
N ILE A 23 -19.81 -4.30 -5.66
CA ILE A 23 -18.91 -3.28 -6.20
C ILE A 23 -17.54 -3.87 -6.49
N ASP A 24 -17.03 -3.63 -7.70
CA ASP A 24 -15.67 -3.96 -8.06
C ASP A 24 -14.68 -2.95 -7.42
N PRO A 25 -13.79 -3.39 -6.52
CA PRO A 25 -12.84 -2.50 -5.86
C PRO A 25 -11.87 -1.82 -6.84
N ASP A 26 -11.62 -2.40 -8.02
CA ASP A 26 -10.73 -1.77 -9.02
C ASP A 26 -11.35 -0.55 -9.71
N GLN A 27 -12.67 -0.35 -9.55
CA GLN A 27 -13.40 0.81 -10.09
C GLN A 27 -13.66 1.90 -9.05
N VAL A 28 -13.27 1.68 -7.79
CA VAL A 28 -13.48 2.64 -6.68
C VAL A 28 -12.51 3.82 -6.81
N ARG A 29 -13.05 5.02 -6.98
CA ARG A 29 -12.27 6.26 -7.09
C ARG A 29 -13.11 7.50 -6.81
N LYS A 30 -12.46 8.55 -6.27
CA LYS A 30 -13.10 9.85 -6.08
C LYS A 30 -13.51 10.43 -7.45
N PRO A 31 -14.74 10.96 -7.58
CA PRO A 31 -15.15 11.63 -8.81
C PRO A 31 -14.31 12.89 -9.03
N ALA A 32 -13.83 13.09 -10.25
CA ALA A 32 -13.02 14.26 -10.60
C ALA A 32 -13.83 15.57 -10.57
N ILE A 33 -15.14 15.51 -10.84
CA ILE A 33 -16.04 16.65 -10.86
C ILE A 33 -17.35 16.24 -10.19
N ASP A 34 -17.82 17.08 -9.27
CA ASP A 34 -19.14 16.93 -8.66
C ASP A 34 -20.24 17.37 -9.62
N SER A 35 -20.95 16.39 -10.17
CA SER A 35 -22.01 16.62 -11.16
C SER A 35 -23.19 17.36 -10.51
N ARG A 36 -23.98 18.07 -11.33
CA ARG A 36 -25.21 18.72 -10.82
C ARG A 36 -26.18 17.69 -10.22
N GLU A 37 -26.21 16.49 -10.79
CA GLU A 37 -27.04 15.38 -10.32
C GLU A 37 -26.57 14.86 -8.96
N ARG A 38 -25.26 14.76 -8.76
CA ARG A 38 -24.66 14.33 -7.49
C ARG A 38 -24.88 15.33 -6.37
N ARG A 39 -24.74 16.63 -6.65
CA ARG A 39 -25.12 17.72 -5.71
C ARG A 39 -26.58 17.68 -5.31
N ALA A 40 -27.48 17.52 -6.29
CA ALA A 40 -28.91 17.41 -6.01
C ALA A 40 -29.24 16.13 -5.22
N LEU A 41 -28.47 15.05 -5.39
CA LEU A 41 -28.61 13.85 -4.56
C LEU A 41 -28.12 14.10 -3.14
N ALA A 42 -26.99 14.80 -2.96
CA ALA A 42 -26.48 15.16 -1.63
C ALA A 42 -27.47 16.01 -0.83
N GLU A 43 -28.15 16.97 -1.48
CA GLU A 43 -29.23 17.75 -0.84
C GLU A 43 -30.39 16.85 -0.36
N LEU A 44 -30.75 15.83 -1.15
CA LEU A 44 -31.77 14.86 -0.75
C LEU A 44 -31.29 13.94 0.37
N GLU A 45 -30.00 13.58 0.42
CA GLU A 45 -29.41 12.83 1.52
C GLU A 45 -29.50 13.61 2.85
N ASP A 46 -29.25 14.92 2.82
CA ASP A 46 -29.41 15.80 3.98
C ASP A 46 -30.87 15.88 4.44
N GLU A 47 -31.82 15.98 3.50
CA GLU A 47 -33.25 15.92 3.81
C GLU A 47 -33.64 14.57 4.42
N LEU A 48 -33.17 13.46 3.83
CA LEU A 48 -33.40 12.10 4.36
C LEU A 48 -32.88 11.96 5.79
N GLN A 49 -31.70 12.50 6.08
CA GLN A 49 -31.13 12.47 7.43
C GLN A 49 -32.01 13.21 8.45
N ARG A 50 -32.63 14.34 8.07
CA ARG A 50 -33.56 15.08 8.95
C ARG A 50 -34.86 14.34 9.22
N VAL A 51 -35.33 13.54 8.26
CA VAL A 51 -36.59 12.79 8.38
C VAL A 51 -36.40 11.32 8.77
N MET A 52 -35.16 10.88 9.00
CA MET A 52 -34.80 9.47 9.22
C MET A 52 -35.69 8.77 10.25
N GLU A 53 -35.95 9.43 11.38
CA GLU A 53 -36.77 8.88 12.46
C GLU A 53 -38.23 8.62 12.03
N SER A 54 -38.76 9.42 11.12
CA SER A 54 -40.13 9.28 10.59
C SER A 54 -40.26 8.15 9.57
N VAL A 55 -39.17 7.79 8.89
CA VAL A 55 -39.14 6.76 7.83
C VAL A 55 -38.46 5.46 8.26
N LYS A 56 -37.99 5.36 9.51
CA LYS A 56 -37.22 4.20 10.01
C LYS A 56 -37.90 2.84 9.84
N ASN A 57 -39.23 2.82 9.76
CA ASN A 57 -40.03 1.61 9.57
C ASN A 57 -40.49 1.40 8.12
N ASP A 58 -40.11 2.27 7.17
CA ASP A 58 -40.44 2.12 5.77
C ASP A 58 -39.65 0.95 5.17
N ALA A 59 -40.35 -0.03 4.59
CA ALA A 59 -39.75 -1.24 4.04
C ALA A 59 -38.79 -0.99 2.86
N ARG A 60 -38.86 0.19 2.21
CA ARG A 60 -37.96 0.57 1.11
C ARG A 60 -36.62 1.10 1.60
N LEU A 61 -36.55 1.58 2.85
CA LEU A 61 -35.40 2.29 3.39
C LEU A 61 -34.11 1.44 3.36
N PRO A 62 -34.10 0.15 3.77
CA PRO A 62 -32.86 -0.63 3.76
C PRO A 62 -32.25 -0.75 2.35
N ASN A 63 -33.03 -1.10 1.34
CA ASN A 63 -32.54 -1.21 -0.04
C ASN A 63 -32.04 0.15 -0.59
N LEU A 64 -32.70 1.25 -0.23
CA LEU A 64 -32.29 2.59 -0.61
C LEU A 64 -30.94 2.96 0.02
N LEU A 65 -30.77 2.68 1.32
CA LEU A 65 -29.51 2.92 2.03
C LEU A 65 -28.38 2.06 1.47
N THR A 66 -28.62 0.79 1.09
CA THR A 66 -27.62 -0.04 0.38
C THR A 66 -27.20 0.62 -0.93
N LYS A 67 -28.13 1.14 -1.74
CA LYS A 67 -27.79 1.82 -3.00
C LYS A 67 -26.99 3.11 -2.76
N LEU A 68 -27.31 3.88 -1.73
CA LEU A 68 -26.51 5.04 -1.31
C LEU A 68 -25.11 4.61 -0.84
N ALA A 69 -25.02 3.57 -0.01
CA ALA A 69 -23.76 3.02 0.46
C ALA A 69 -22.87 2.56 -0.71
N ASN A 70 -23.46 1.87 -1.69
CA ASN A 70 -22.77 1.46 -2.91
C ASN A 70 -22.24 2.65 -3.72
N LEU A 71 -23.00 3.75 -3.80
CA LEU A 71 -22.56 4.98 -4.45
C LEU A 71 -21.36 5.60 -3.72
N HIS A 72 -21.48 5.82 -2.41
CA HIS A 72 -20.40 6.35 -1.58
C HIS A 72 -19.16 5.45 -1.65
N PHE A 73 -19.34 4.13 -1.68
CA PHE A 73 -18.23 3.19 -1.82
C PHE A 73 -17.53 3.37 -3.17
N LYS A 74 -18.29 3.47 -4.26
CA LYS A 74 -17.73 3.70 -5.60
C LYS A 74 -16.98 5.04 -5.70
N GLU A 75 -17.45 6.06 -4.98
CA GLU A 75 -16.81 7.39 -4.88
C GLU A 75 -15.61 7.42 -3.91
N ALA A 76 -15.20 6.26 -3.37
CA ALA A 76 -14.13 6.12 -2.38
C ALA A 76 -14.38 6.89 -1.06
N ASP A 77 -15.63 7.21 -0.73
CA ASP A 77 -16.04 7.67 0.60
C ASP A 77 -16.32 6.45 1.50
N LEU A 78 -15.23 5.77 1.89
CA LEU A 78 -15.31 4.55 2.69
C LEU A 78 -16.02 4.76 4.04
N PRO A 79 -15.74 5.84 4.82
CA PRO A 79 -16.41 6.05 6.10
C PRO A 79 -17.92 6.19 5.95
N ARG A 80 -18.40 6.95 4.96
CA ARG A 80 -19.83 7.12 4.72
C ARG A 80 -20.47 5.84 4.21
N ALA A 81 -19.80 5.12 3.31
CA ALA A 81 -20.27 3.84 2.80
C ALA A 81 -20.45 2.80 3.92
N ILE A 82 -19.42 2.60 4.74
CA ILE A 82 -19.43 1.65 5.86
C ILE A 82 -20.55 1.99 6.84
N LEU A 83 -20.69 3.25 7.25
CA LEU A 83 -21.76 3.69 8.14
C LEU A 83 -23.15 3.36 7.58
N LEU A 84 -23.38 3.62 6.29
CA LEU A 84 -24.66 3.32 5.65
C LEU A 84 -24.93 1.82 5.53
N TYR A 85 -23.90 0.99 5.27
CA TYR A 85 -24.05 -0.47 5.32
C TYR A 85 -24.39 -0.96 6.73
N GLU A 86 -23.73 -0.45 7.77
CA GLU A 86 -24.02 -0.82 9.17
C GLU A 86 -25.46 -0.51 9.55
N VAL A 87 -25.94 0.70 9.24
CA VAL A 87 -27.34 1.10 9.46
C VAL A 87 -28.29 0.16 8.70
N THR A 88 -27.96 -0.13 7.44
CA THR A 88 -28.78 -1.01 6.60
C THR A 88 -28.88 -2.42 7.16
N LEU A 89 -27.75 -3.00 7.56
CA LEU A 89 -27.66 -4.36 8.08
C LEU A 89 -28.23 -4.50 9.50
N GLY A 90 -28.29 -3.40 10.25
CA GLY A 90 -29.06 -3.29 11.49
C GLY A 90 -30.57 -3.33 11.27
N MET A 91 -31.05 -2.85 10.11
CA MET A 91 -32.47 -2.90 9.72
C MET A 91 -32.85 -4.23 9.05
N ASP A 92 -32.02 -4.70 8.11
CA ASP A 92 -32.20 -5.95 7.38
C ASP A 92 -30.87 -6.66 7.17
N SER A 93 -30.58 -7.61 8.07
CA SER A 93 -29.35 -8.40 8.05
C SER A 93 -29.30 -9.47 6.96
N LYS A 94 -30.38 -9.67 6.19
CA LYS A 94 -30.46 -10.67 5.11
C LYS A 94 -29.90 -10.17 3.77
N GLN A 95 -29.48 -8.91 3.69
CA GLN A 95 -28.90 -8.35 2.47
C GLN A 95 -27.45 -8.81 2.29
N VAL A 96 -27.28 -9.91 1.54
CA VAL A 96 -25.96 -10.52 1.28
C VAL A 96 -25.01 -9.54 0.58
N ASP A 97 -25.47 -8.83 -0.45
CA ASP A 97 -24.65 -7.86 -1.20
C ASP A 97 -24.15 -6.71 -0.31
N ALA A 98 -24.93 -6.28 0.67
CA ALA A 98 -24.52 -5.24 1.62
C ALA A 98 -23.39 -5.75 2.53
N TRP A 99 -23.48 -6.99 3.03
CA TRP A 99 -22.37 -7.60 3.78
C TRP A 99 -21.10 -7.74 2.92
N ILE A 100 -21.24 -8.16 1.66
CA ILE A 100 -20.11 -8.31 0.75
C ILE A 100 -19.46 -6.95 0.51
N ASN A 101 -20.23 -5.95 0.10
CA ASN A 101 -19.70 -4.63 -0.21
C ASN A 101 -19.11 -3.93 1.01
N MET A 102 -19.71 -4.09 2.19
CA MET A 102 -19.13 -3.58 3.45
C MET A 102 -17.79 -4.25 3.75
N GLY A 103 -17.70 -5.58 3.60
CA GLY A 103 -16.44 -6.29 3.79
C GLY A 103 -15.38 -5.91 2.74
N THR A 104 -15.77 -5.67 1.49
CA THR A 104 -14.85 -5.14 0.46
C THR A 104 -14.39 -3.73 0.80
N ALA A 105 -15.27 -2.86 1.32
CA ALA A 105 -14.90 -1.52 1.76
C ALA A 105 -13.89 -1.57 2.92
N TYR A 106 -14.07 -2.47 3.89
CA TYR A 106 -13.09 -2.74 4.94
C TYR A 106 -11.74 -3.22 4.39
N LEU A 107 -11.73 -4.08 3.37
CA LEU A 107 -10.47 -4.47 2.70
C LEU A 107 -9.76 -3.29 2.04
N VAL A 108 -10.51 -2.42 1.36
CA VAL A 108 -9.95 -1.21 0.74
C VAL A 108 -9.42 -0.24 1.80
N ALA A 109 -10.07 -0.18 2.97
CA ALA A 109 -9.62 0.60 4.13
C ALA A 109 -8.39 0.00 4.85
N GLY A 110 -7.99 -1.22 4.51
CA GLY A 110 -6.87 -1.91 5.19
C GLY A 110 -7.27 -2.61 6.50
N GLU A 111 -8.55 -2.93 6.66
CA GLU A 111 -9.14 -3.56 7.84
C GLU A 111 -9.61 -5.00 7.54
N PRO A 112 -8.68 -5.96 7.26
CA PRO A 112 -9.06 -7.28 6.79
C PRO A 112 -9.79 -8.14 7.84
N LYS A 113 -9.67 -7.84 9.13
CA LYS A 113 -10.37 -8.57 10.20
C LYS A 113 -11.87 -8.27 10.20
N ASP A 114 -12.23 -7.01 10.00
CA ASP A 114 -13.62 -6.57 9.90
C ASP A 114 -14.25 -7.09 8.60
N ALA A 115 -13.47 -7.13 7.52
CA ALA A 115 -13.86 -7.80 6.29
C ALA A 115 -14.18 -9.30 6.48
N ILE A 116 -13.35 -10.04 7.22
CA ILE A 116 -13.60 -11.46 7.55
C ILE A 116 -14.92 -11.63 8.31
N SER A 117 -15.19 -10.73 9.27
CA SER A 117 -16.45 -10.73 10.03
C SER A 117 -17.66 -10.49 9.11
N CYS A 118 -17.56 -9.52 8.20
CA CYS A 118 -18.62 -9.24 7.22
C CYS A 118 -18.90 -10.45 6.31
N MET A 119 -17.85 -11.10 5.80
CA MET A 119 -18.00 -12.27 4.93
C MET A 119 -18.58 -13.48 5.68
N SER A 120 -18.23 -13.64 6.95
CA SER A 120 -18.82 -14.68 7.81
C SER A 120 -20.34 -14.48 7.96
N SER A 121 -20.78 -13.23 8.14
CA SER A 121 -22.21 -12.88 8.16
C SER A 121 -22.88 -13.09 6.79
N ALA A 122 -22.23 -12.71 5.69
CA ALA A 122 -22.73 -12.95 4.34
C ALA A 122 -22.96 -14.45 4.07
N LEU A 123 -22.00 -15.29 4.46
CA LEU A 123 -22.07 -16.74 4.31
C LEU A 123 -23.04 -17.40 5.30
N ALA A 124 -23.30 -16.81 6.47
CA ALA A 124 -24.36 -17.29 7.36
C ALA A 124 -25.75 -17.14 6.73
N VAL A 125 -25.96 -16.09 5.92
CA VAL A 125 -27.20 -15.88 5.17
C VAL A 125 -27.23 -16.69 3.87
N SER A 126 -26.11 -16.76 3.15
CA SER A 126 -25.96 -17.48 1.88
C SER A 126 -24.67 -18.32 1.86
N PRO A 127 -24.71 -19.56 2.37
CA PRO A 127 -23.51 -20.39 2.62
C PRO A 127 -22.63 -20.70 1.41
N ASN A 128 -23.17 -20.59 0.19
CA ASN A 128 -22.46 -20.91 -1.04
C ASN A 128 -22.24 -19.68 -1.93
N ASN A 129 -22.39 -18.45 -1.41
CA ASN A 129 -22.14 -17.26 -2.22
C ASN A 129 -20.66 -17.18 -2.65
N ILE A 130 -20.41 -17.26 -3.96
CA ILE A 130 -19.06 -17.38 -4.53
C ILE A 130 -18.25 -16.09 -4.31
N ASP A 131 -18.86 -14.90 -4.46
CA ASP A 131 -18.20 -13.62 -4.19
C ASP A 131 -17.78 -13.50 -2.72
N ALA A 132 -18.62 -13.92 -1.79
CA ALA A 132 -18.31 -13.92 -0.36
C ALA A 132 -17.17 -14.90 -0.01
N LEU A 133 -17.17 -16.11 -0.58
CA LEU A 133 -16.09 -17.09 -0.40
C LEU A 133 -14.75 -16.54 -0.91
N VAL A 134 -14.73 -15.96 -2.12
CA VAL A 134 -13.50 -15.39 -2.70
C VAL A 134 -13.02 -14.20 -1.88
N THR A 135 -13.91 -13.29 -1.50
CA THR A 135 -13.54 -12.10 -0.73
C THR A 135 -13.07 -12.46 0.67
N LEU A 136 -13.68 -13.47 1.32
CA LEU A 136 -13.18 -14.05 2.57
C LEU A 136 -11.77 -14.62 2.41
N GLY A 137 -11.55 -15.40 1.35
CA GLY A 137 -10.23 -15.95 1.05
C GLY A 137 -9.17 -14.86 0.83
N MET A 138 -9.52 -13.77 0.15
CA MET A 138 -8.63 -12.61 -0.03
C MET A 138 -8.32 -11.90 1.30
N ALA A 139 -9.32 -11.72 2.16
CA ALA A 139 -9.12 -11.12 3.48
C ALA A 139 -8.22 -11.99 4.37
N GLN A 140 -8.41 -13.31 4.33
CA GLN A 140 -7.57 -14.29 5.02
C GLN A 140 -6.13 -14.28 4.51
N LEU A 141 -5.93 -14.08 3.20
CA LEU A 141 -4.59 -13.94 2.62
C LEU A 141 -3.85 -12.72 3.18
N GLU A 142 -4.52 -11.58 3.36
CA GLU A 142 -3.91 -10.36 3.92
C GLU A 142 -3.49 -10.52 5.38
N VAL A 143 -4.23 -11.29 6.18
CA VAL A 143 -3.85 -11.61 7.57
C VAL A 143 -2.88 -12.79 7.70
N GLY A 144 -2.51 -13.43 6.57
CA GLY A 144 -1.58 -14.57 6.55
C GLY A 144 -2.21 -15.91 6.92
N ASP A 145 -3.54 -16.02 6.94
CA ASP A 145 -4.27 -17.28 7.14
C ASP A 145 -4.37 -18.05 5.81
N TYR A 146 -3.25 -18.65 5.43
CA TYR A 146 -3.10 -19.36 4.16
C TYR A 146 -3.99 -20.61 4.04
N ASP A 147 -4.27 -21.29 5.16
CA ASP A 147 -5.02 -22.56 5.16
C ASP A 147 -6.50 -22.33 4.89
N ASN A 148 -7.12 -21.34 5.54
CA ASN A 148 -8.51 -21.02 5.25
C ASN A 148 -8.66 -20.27 3.92
N CYS A 149 -7.69 -19.43 3.56
CA CYS A 149 -7.66 -18.74 2.27
C CYS A 149 -7.82 -19.74 1.11
N ILE A 150 -6.97 -20.76 1.07
CA ILE A 150 -6.95 -21.72 -0.04
C ILE A 150 -8.21 -22.58 -0.07
N LEU A 151 -8.73 -22.95 1.10
CA LEU A 151 -9.96 -23.74 1.23
C LEU A 151 -11.15 -22.98 0.63
N ASN A 152 -11.34 -21.71 0.98
CA ASN A 152 -12.43 -20.89 0.47
C ASN A 152 -12.32 -20.63 -1.04
N ILE A 153 -11.11 -20.37 -1.55
CA ILE A 153 -10.86 -20.23 -2.99
C ILE A 153 -11.19 -21.54 -3.73
N GLU A 154 -10.80 -22.69 -3.20
CA GLU A 154 -11.13 -23.98 -3.82
C GLU A 154 -12.62 -24.32 -3.77
N LEU A 155 -13.32 -23.93 -2.71
CA LEU A 155 -14.78 -24.05 -2.65
C LEU A 155 -15.45 -23.19 -3.73
N ALA A 156 -15.00 -21.95 -3.93
CA ALA A 156 -15.49 -21.09 -5.01
C ALA A 156 -15.24 -21.72 -6.40
N LEU A 157 -14.02 -22.20 -6.65
CA LEU A 157 -13.65 -22.83 -7.94
C LEU A 157 -14.36 -24.17 -8.21
N ARG A 158 -14.80 -24.89 -7.17
CA ARG A 158 -15.63 -26.09 -7.34
C ARG A 158 -17.04 -25.75 -7.81
N GLN A 159 -17.56 -24.58 -7.43
CA GLN A 159 -18.88 -24.13 -7.86
C GLN A 159 -18.83 -23.54 -9.27
N ASP A 160 -17.82 -22.71 -9.54
CA ASP A 160 -17.55 -22.18 -10.86
C ASP A 160 -16.04 -22.16 -11.14
N SER A 161 -15.60 -23.09 -11.98
CA SER A 161 -14.19 -23.26 -12.32
C SER A 161 -13.64 -22.16 -13.23
N ALA A 162 -14.51 -21.36 -13.84
CA ALA A 162 -14.18 -20.22 -14.68
C ALA A 162 -14.39 -18.88 -13.97
N PHE A 163 -14.68 -18.87 -12.66
CA PHE A 163 -14.86 -17.61 -11.93
C PHE A 163 -13.53 -16.85 -11.79
N ASP A 164 -13.39 -15.77 -12.55
CA ASP A 164 -12.14 -15.04 -12.71
C ASP A 164 -11.59 -14.51 -11.38
N LYS A 165 -12.44 -13.98 -10.49
CA LYS A 165 -12.01 -13.51 -9.16
C LYS A 165 -11.41 -14.64 -8.31
N ALA A 166 -11.96 -15.86 -8.38
CA ALA A 166 -11.38 -17.01 -7.66
C ALA A 166 -10.06 -17.47 -8.28
N LEU A 167 -9.95 -17.45 -9.61
CA LEU A 167 -8.71 -17.74 -10.34
C LEU A 167 -7.60 -16.74 -9.96
N VAL A 168 -7.94 -15.44 -9.90
CA VAL A 168 -7.07 -14.39 -9.38
C VAL A 168 -6.68 -14.66 -7.93
N GLY A 169 -7.64 -14.99 -7.06
CA GLY A 169 -7.38 -15.34 -5.66
C GLY A 169 -6.36 -16.46 -5.52
N LYS A 170 -6.47 -17.52 -6.34
CA LYS A 170 -5.52 -18.64 -6.37
C LYS A 170 -4.12 -18.18 -6.82
N GLY A 171 -4.05 -17.30 -7.82
CA GLY A 171 -2.80 -16.70 -8.27
C GLY A 171 -2.12 -15.85 -7.19
N LEU A 172 -2.89 -15.01 -6.49
CA LEU A 172 -2.41 -14.20 -5.36
C LEU A 172 -1.89 -15.05 -4.21
N TYR A 173 -2.59 -16.15 -3.87
CA TYR A 173 -2.13 -17.11 -2.88
C TYR A 173 -0.73 -17.67 -3.23
N LEU A 174 -0.52 -18.08 -4.47
CA LEU A 174 0.77 -18.62 -4.92
C LEU A 174 1.88 -17.56 -4.93
N ALA A 175 1.55 -16.34 -5.39
CA ALA A 175 2.47 -15.20 -5.38
C ALA A 175 2.96 -14.89 -3.95
N ARG A 176 2.07 -14.91 -2.95
CA ARG A 176 2.43 -14.71 -1.54
C ARG A 176 3.34 -15.81 -0.99
N LYS A 177 3.28 -17.03 -1.53
CA LYS A 177 4.23 -18.12 -1.22
C LYS A 177 5.52 -18.07 -2.03
N GLY A 178 5.68 -17.09 -2.91
CA GLY A 178 6.83 -16.92 -3.80
C GLY A 178 6.80 -17.78 -5.06
N ASP A 179 5.72 -18.54 -5.31
CA ASP A 179 5.55 -19.29 -6.55
C ASP A 179 4.98 -18.40 -7.65
N TRP A 180 5.85 -17.56 -8.21
CA TRP A 180 5.49 -16.63 -9.28
C TRP A 180 5.10 -17.35 -10.58
N ALA A 181 5.71 -18.50 -10.88
CA ALA A 181 5.39 -19.26 -12.08
C ALA A 181 3.96 -19.82 -12.02
N GLY A 182 3.58 -20.40 -10.87
CA GLY A 182 2.23 -20.82 -10.59
C GLY A 182 1.25 -19.65 -10.63
N ALA A 183 1.58 -18.53 -9.97
CA ALA A 183 0.75 -17.34 -9.97
C ALA A 183 0.43 -16.83 -11.39
N ILE A 184 1.45 -16.70 -12.25
CA ILE A 184 1.30 -16.29 -13.65
C ILE A 184 0.36 -17.24 -14.41
N ALA A 185 0.45 -18.54 -14.19
CA ALA A 185 -0.43 -19.50 -14.84
C ALA A 185 -1.91 -19.29 -14.46
N TRP A 186 -2.18 -19.06 -13.16
CA TRP A 186 -3.55 -18.80 -12.68
C TRP A 186 -4.09 -17.45 -13.13
N PHE A 187 -3.28 -16.39 -13.14
CA PHE A 187 -3.72 -15.10 -13.70
C PHE A 187 -4.03 -15.20 -15.20
N ASN A 188 -3.21 -15.93 -15.97
CA ASN A 188 -3.53 -16.20 -17.37
C ASN A 188 -4.83 -17.00 -17.54
N ASN A 189 -5.14 -17.94 -16.65
CA ASN A 189 -6.42 -18.64 -16.67
C ASN A 189 -7.58 -17.70 -16.32
N ALA A 190 -7.41 -16.79 -15.37
CA ALA A 190 -8.39 -15.74 -15.09
C ALA A 190 -8.68 -14.89 -16.33
N LEU A 191 -7.65 -14.51 -17.08
CA LEU A 191 -7.80 -13.75 -18.33
C LEU A 191 -8.41 -14.56 -19.49
N LYS A 192 -8.26 -15.88 -19.50
CA LYS A 192 -9.01 -16.73 -20.45
C LYS A 192 -10.50 -16.75 -20.14
N ALA A 193 -10.86 -16.74 -18.86
CA ALA A 193 -12.25 -16.72 -18.43
C ALA A 193 -12.88 -15.33 -18.60
N ASN A 194 -12.16 -14.28 -18.22
CA ASN A 194 -12.56 -12.89 -18.37
C ASN A 194 -11.37 -12.04 -18.90
N PRO A 195 -11.29 -11.81 -20.22
CA PRO A 195 -10.21 -11.02 -20.83
C PRO A 195 -10.12 -9.58 -20.33
N ASN A 196 -11.21 -9.05 -19.77
CA ASN A 196 -11.30 -7.67 -19.30
C ASN A 196 -11.16 -7.53 -17.78
N SER A 197 -10.74 -8.59 -17.08
CA SER A 197 -10.55 -8.56 -15.63
C SER A 197 -9.37 -7.64 -15.27
N LEU A 198 -9.66 -6.42 -14.82
CA LEU A 198 -8.66 -5.41 -14.44
C LEU A 198 -7.72 -5.94 -13.36
N LYS A 199 -8.27 -6.64 -12.36
CA LYS A 199 -7.47 -7.28 -11.30
C LYS A 199 -6.49 -8.30 -11.88
N ALA A 200 -6.96 -9.19 -12.76
CA ALA A 200 -6.10 -10.21 -13.35
C ALA A 200 -4.99 -9.60 -14.22
N LEU A 201 -5.29 -8.56 -15.01
CA LEU A 201 -4.30 -7.86 -15.83
C LEU A 201 -3.24 -7.18 -14.95
N THR A 202 -3.66 -6.44 -13.92
CA THR A 202 -2.74 -5.74 -13.02
C THR A 202 -1.88 -6.68 -12.21
N GLU A 203 -2.44 -7.75 -11.64
CA GLU A 203 -1.68 -8.73 -10.87
C GLU A 203 -0.75 -9.59 -11.75
N LEU A 204 -1.15 -9.91 -12.99
CA LEU A 204 -0.26 -10.56 -13.95
C LEU A 204 0.91 -9.65 -14.34
N GLY A 205 0.65 -8.37 -14.58
CA GLY A 205 1.70 -7.38 -14.85
C GLY A 205 2.71 -7.30 -13.70
N LYS A 206 2.25 -7.20 -12.45
CA LYS A 206 3.11 -7.23 -11.26
C LYS A 206 3.90 -8.54 -11.16
N ALA A 207 3.27 -9.68 -11.43
CA ALA A 207 3.95 -10.97 -11.41
C ALA A 207 5.08 -11.05 -12.45
N TYR A 208 4.86 -10.51 -13.66
CA TYR A 208 5.91 -10.39 -14.67
C TYR A 208 7.06 -9.48 -14.24
N LEU A 209 6.78 -8.36 -13.55
CA LEU A 209 7.82 -7.53 -12.95
C LEU A 209 8.67 -8.28 -11.92
N SER A 210 8.03 -9.06 -11.04
CA SER A 210 8.70 -9.86 -10.02
C SER A 210 9.67 -10.89 -10.60
N VAL A 211 9.40 -11.41 -11.80
CA VAL A 211 10.27 -12.39 -12.49
C VAL A 211 11.17 -11.75 -13.56
N GLY A 212 11.20 -10.42 -13.66
CA GLY A 212 12.06 -9.70 -14.60
C GLY A 212 11.60 -9.70 -16.06
N GLN A 213 10.36 -10.09 -16.35
CA GLN A 213 9.79 -10.11 -17.70
C GLN A 213 9.12 -8.76 -18.01
N TYR A 214 9.92 -7.71 -18.15
CA TYR A 214 9.43 -6.33 -18.21
C TYR A 214 8.58 -6.04 -19.47
N GLU A 215 8.94 -6.61 -20.62
CA GLU A 215 8.17 -6.43 -21.86
C GLU A 215 6.77 -7.04 -21.77
N ASN A 216 6.66 -8.24 -21.19
CA ASN A 216 5.37 -8.90 -20.95
C ASN A 216 4.53 -8.11 -19.93
N ALA A 217 5.17 -7.56 -18.89
CA ALA A 217 4.50 -6.69 -17.92
C ALA A 217 3.91 -5.45 -18.62
N ILE A 218 4.69 -4.77 -19.46
CA ILE A 218 4.22 -3.60 -20.21
C ILE A 218 3.03 -3.96 -21.10
N GLU A 219 3.12 -5.03 -21.89
CA GLU A 219 2.03 -5.42 -22.80
C GLU A 219 0.71 -5.66 -22.05
N ILE A 220 0.76 -6.43 -20.95
CA ILE A 220 -0.45 -6.75 -20.18
C ILE A 220 -1.00 -5.54 -19.44
N LEU A 221 -0.14 -4.68 -18.90
CA LEU A 221 -0.59 -3.47 -18.21
C LEU A 221 -1.13 -2.42 -19.20
N GLN A 222 -0.61 -2.38 -20.43
CA GLN A 222 -1.18 -1.56 -21.50
C GLN A 222 -2.64 -1.96 -21.78
N LYS A 223 -2.93 -3.26 -21.84
CA LYS A 223 -4.31 -3.78 -21.98
C LYS A 223 -5.21 -3.33 -20.82
N ALA A 224 -4.70 -3.31 -19.58
CA ALA A 224 -5.47 -2.78 -18.45
C ALA A 224 -5.79 -1.29 -18.64
N THR A 225 -4.83 -0.49 -19.12
CA THR A 225 -5.05 0.94 -19.41
C THR A 225 -5.91 1.19 -20.65
N ASP A 226 -6.01 0.23 -21.58
CA ASP A 226 -6.93 0.32 -22.72
C ASP A 226 -8.38 0.12 -22.28
N ILE A 227 -8.60 -0.72 -21.26
CA ILE A 227 -9.93 -0.94 -20.64
C ILE A 227 -10.30 0.24 -19.74
N ASP A 228 -9.41 0.64 -18.84
CA ASP A 228 -9.58 1.81 -17.98
C ASP A 228 -8.31 2.67 -18.00
N ARG A 229 -8.38 3.79 -18.74
CA ARG A 229 -7.27 4.74 -18.92
C ARG A 229 -6.78 5.36 -17.63
N GLU A 230 -7.61 5.36 -16.59
CA GLU A 230 -7.33 5.94 -15.27
C GLU A 230 -7.11 4.86 -14.22
N GLN A 231 -6.90 3.59 -14.60
CA GLN A 231 -6.66 2.52 -13.64
C GLN A 231 -5.32 2.78 -12.90
N PRO A 232 -5.36 3.11 -11.59
CA PRO A 232 -4.20 3.67 -10.90
C PRO A 232 -3.09 2.64 -10.67
N TYR A 233 -3.44 1.39 -10.40
CA TYR A 233 -2.48 0.30 -10.20
C TYR A 233 -1.77 -0.09 -11.51
N ALA A 234 -2.48 -0.08 -12.64
CA ALA A 234 -1.91 -0.34 -13.95
C ALA A 234 -0.93 0.75 -14.35
N LEU A 235 -1.30 2.02 -14.17
CA LEU A 235 -0.44 3.17 -14.41
C LEU A 235 0.82 3.12 -13.53
N ALA A 236 0.68 2.88 -12.22
CA ALA A 236 1.81 2.77 -11.31
C ALA A 236 2.73 1.60 -11.69
N SER A 237 2.18 0.43 -12.03
CA SER A 237 2.97 -0.74 -12.46
C SER A 237 3.61 -0.56 -13.84
N LEU A 238 3.02 0.21 -14.76
CA LEU A 238 3.71 0.62 -15.99
C LEU A 238 4.93 1.48 -15.66
N GLY A 239 4.77 2.43 -14.73
CA GLY A 239 5.87 3.21 -14.20
C GLY A 239 7.01 2.33 -13.67
N ASP A 240 6.67 1.32 -12.86
CA ASP A 240 7.64 0.34 -12.33
C ASP A 240 8.35 -0.43 -13.44
N ALA A 241 7.60 -0.84 -14.48
CA ALA A 241 8.14 -1.59 -15.61
C ALA A 241 9.19 -0.78 -16.38
N PHE A 242 8.87 0.46 -16.71
CA PHE A 242 9.80 1.37 -17.37
C PHE A 242 10.98 1.73 -16.47
N TYR A 243 10.75 1.91 -15.17
CA TYR A 243 11.81 2.16 -14.19
C TYR A 243 12.80 0.99 -14.11
N ALA A 244 12.30 -0.25 -14.08
CA ALA A 244 13.14 -1.46 -14.08
C ALA A 244 13.97 -1.60 -15.37
N ARG A 245 13.41 -1.16 -16.52
CA ARG A 245 14.12 -1.07 -17.82
C ARG A 245 15.05 0.15 -17.91
N ARG A 246 15.16 0.96 -16.84
CA ARG A 246 15.96 2.20 -16.79
C ARG A 246 15.48 3.30 -17.75
N GLU A 247 14.24 3.22 -18.21
CA GLU A 247 13.57 4.23 -19.02
C GLU A 247 12.85 5.24 -18.11
N TYR A 248 13.64 6.00 -17.34
CA TYR A 248 13.13 6.81 -16.22
C TYR A 248 12.16 7.92 -16.64
N ASP A 249 12.33 8.53 -17.82
CA ASP A 249 11.40 9.55 -18.30
C ASP A 249 10.00 8.98 -18.58
N ARG A 250 9.93 7.76 -19.13
CA ARG A 250 8.65 7.06 -19.32
C ARG A 250 8.07 6.60 -17.98
N ALA A 251 8.92 6.16 -17.06
CA ALA A 251 8.48 5.83 -15.72
C ALA A 251 7.80 7.03 -15.03
N LEU A 252 8.43 8.21 -15.10
CA LEU A 252 7.87 9.46 -14.60
C LEU A 252 6.55 9.83 -15.26
N TYR A 253 6.42 9.69 -16.58
CA TYR A 253 5.15 9.91 -17.29
C TYR A 253 3.99 9.08 -16.71
N TYR A 254 4.22 7.78 -16.48
CA TYR A 254 3.17 6.90 -15.93
C TYR A 254 2.94 7.13 -14.43
N TYR A 255 3.99 7.47 -13.66
CA TYR A 255 3.81 7.88 -12.27
C TYR A 255 3.02 9.18 -12.14
N ASP A 256 3.21 10.14 -13.06
CA ASP A 256 2.42 11.37 -13.11
C ASP A 256 0.95 11.07 -13.38
N LYS A 257 0.66 10.21 -14.36
CA LYS A 257 -0.70 9.75 -14.65
C LYS A 257 -1.34 9.05 -13.45
N ALA A 258 -0.60 8.18 -12.77
CA ALA A 258 -1.11 7.53 -11.56
C ALA A 258 -1.37 8.55 -10.43
N ALA A 259 -0.55 9.60 -10.32
CA ALA A 259 -0.64 10.60 -9.25
C ALA A 259 -1.76 11.61 -9.49
N GLU A 260 -2.14 11.84 -10.75
CA GLU A 260 -3.37 12.56 -11.11
C GLU A 260 -4.62 11.84 -10.57
N VAL A 261 -4.61 10.51 -10.55
CA VAL A 261 -5.74 9.68 -10.06
C VAL A 261 -5.69 9.47 -8.54
N LYS A 262 -4.51 9.17 -7.99
CA LYS A 262 -4.29 8.95 -6.55
C LYS A 262 -3.22 9.91 -6.02
N PRO A 263 -3.56 11.20 -5.82
CA PRO A 263 -2.61 12.19 -5.29
C PRO A 263 -2.21 11.92 -3.84
N ASP A 264 -2.98 11.12 -3.11
CA ASP A 264 -2.73 10.78 -1.71
C ASP A 264 -1.96 9.45 -1.54
N ASP A 265 -1.48 8.82 -2.63
CA ASP A 265 -0.68 7.59 -2.55
C ASP A 265 0.78 7.89 -2.23
N THR A 266 1.16 7.67 -0.96
CA THR A 266 2.53 7.84 -0.46
C THR A 266 3.57 7.03 -1.25
N SER A 267 3.25 5.78 -1.59
CA SER A 267 4.20 4.88 -2.26
C SER A 267 4.51 5.36 -3.68
N LEU A 268 3.51 5.91 -4.36
CA LEU A 268 3.66 6.48 -5.69
C LEU A 268 4.60 7.70 -5.71
N TRP A 269 4.43 8.61 -4.75
CA TRP A 269 5.32 9.78 -4.61
C TRP A 269 6.76 9.39 -4.27
N ILE A 270 6.96 8.35 -3.44
CA ILE A 270 8.29 7.78 -3.18
C ILE A 270 8.93 7.26 -4.47
N ARG A 271 8.20 6.47 -5.28
CA ARG A 271 8.70 5.93 -6.55
C ARG A 271 9.07 7.03 -7.54
N LYS A 272 8.25 8.09 -7.62
CA LYS A 272 8.54 9.26 -8.43
C LYS A 272 9.80 9.99 -7.96
N GLY A 273 9.95 10.18 -6.64
CA GLY A 273 11.15 10.77 -6.04
C GLY A 273 12.40 9.93 -6.32
N ASP A 274 12.30 8.61 -6.32
CA ASP A 274 13.40 7.71 -6.67
C ASP A 274 13.82 7.83 -8.13
N ALA A 275 12.87 7.94 -9.05
CA ALA A 275 13.15 8.19 -10.47
C ALA A 275 13.88 9.51 -10.68
N HIS A 276 13.39 10.61 -10.08
CA HIS A 276 14.08 11.90 -10.14
C HIS A 276 15.47 11.86 -9.51
N ARG A 277 15.64 11.15 -8.38
CA ARG A 277 16.94 11.00 -7.71
C ARG A 277 17.95 10.28 -8.59
N ILE A 278 17.55 9.24 -9.33
CA ILE A 278 18.44 8.55 -10.29
C ILE A 278 18.81 9.46 -11.46
N LEU A 279 17.85 10.24 -11.96
CA LEU A 279 18.09 11.26 -12.98
C LEU A 279 18.90 12.47 -12.47
N LYS A 280 19.22 12.52 -11.17
CA LYS A 280 19.92 13.61 -10.48
C LYS A 280 19.14 14.94 -10.49
N SER A 281 17.85 14.89 -10.76
CA SER A 281 16.89 15.98 -10.57
C SER A 281 16.53 16.07 -9.08
N TYR A 282 17.50 16.48 -8.26
CA TYR A 282 17.39 16.40 -6.80
C TYR A 282 16.30 17.32 -6.23
N THR A 283 16.08 18.48 -6.83
CA THR A 283 15.00 19.40 -6.46
C THR A 283 13.62 18.75 -6.62
N GLU A 284 13.37 18.11 -7.76
CA GLU A 284 12.13 17.42 -8.08
C GLU A 284 11.97 16.16 -7.23
N ALA A 285 13.07 15.46 -6.93
CA ALA A 285 13.07 14.34 -6.00
C ALA A 285 12.65 14.76 -4.59
N ALA A 286 13.20 15.87 -4.07
CA ALA A 286 12.81 16.42 -2.78
C ALA A 286 11.31 16.79 -2.76
N THR A 287 10.83 17.52 -3.77
CA THR A 287 9.40 17.86 -3.88
C THR A 287 8.50 16.62 -3.93
N ALA A 288 8.91 15.57 -4.63
CA ALA A 288 8.15 14.32 -4.67
C ALA A 288 8.11 13.65 -3.28
N TYR A 289 9.24 13.56 -2.57
CA TYR A 289 9.25 13.00 -1.22
C TYR A 289 8.47 13.85 -0.21
N GLU A 290 8.47 15.18 -0.33
CA GLU A 290 7.62 16.06 0.49
C GLU A 290 6.13 15.81 0.25
N ARG A 291 5.72 15.54 -1.00
CA ARG A 291 4.34 15.11 -1.29
C ARG A 291 4.02 13.75 -0.66
N ALA A 292 4.97 12.82 -0.65
CA ALA A 292 4.81 11.55 0.07
C ALA A 292 4.61 11.78 1.58
N ILE A 293 5.40 12.67 2.18
CA ILE A 293 5.27 13.06 3.60
C ILE A 293 3.92 13.72 3.87
N ASN A 294 3.45 14.62 3.01
CA ASN A 294 2.15 15.26 3.18
C ASN A 294 1.00 14.25 3.06
N ALA A 295 1.12 13.24 2.19
CA ALA A 295 0.15 12.17 2.04
C ALA A 295 0.11 11.24 3.27
N ASN A 296 1.28 10.92 3.84
CA ASN A 296 1.36 10.16 5.09
C ASN A 296 2.54 10.66 5.95
N PRO A 297 2.27 11.54 6.94
CA PRO A 297 3.30 12.09 7.81
C PRO A 297 4.00 11.04 8.69
N GLU A 298 3.41 9.87 8.90
CA GLU A 298 3.98 8.78 9.71
C GLU A 298 4.91 7.86 8.90
N ASN A 299 5.04 8.07 7.59
CA ASN A 299 5.92 7.26 6.74
C ASN A 299 7.40 7.65 6.92
N ALA A 300 8.11 6.96 7.82
CA ALA A 300 9.52 7.22 8.11
C ALA A 300 10.46 7.10 6.88
N GLU A 301 10.11 6.26 5.90
CA GLU A 301 10.89 6.09 4.67
C GLU A 301 10.87 7.37 3.83
N ALA A 302 9.72 8.03 3.67
CA ALA A 302 9.60 9.29 2.94
C ALA A 302 10.48 10.39 3.56
N TRP A 303 10.45 10.50 4.89
CA TRP A 303 11.32 11.43 5.64
C TRP A 303 12.80 11.13 5.42
N SER A 304 13.22 9.87 5.58
CA SER A 304 14.61 9.45 5.34
C SER A 304 15.07 9.74 3.91
N ARG A 305 14.24 9.41 2.90
CA ARG A 305 14.57 9.65 1.49
C ARG A 305 14.68 11.14 1.15
N CYS A 306 13.81 11.98 1.72
CA CYS A 306 13.92 13.42 1.59
C CYS A 306 15.23 13.94 2.21
N GLY A 307 15.55 13.51 3.44
CA GLY A 307 16.81 13.84 4.10
C GLY A 307 18.04 13.44 3.27
N GLN A 308 18.03 12.25 2.67
CA GLN A 308 19.11 11.80 1.78
C GLN A 308 19.28 12.71 0.54
N VAL A 309 18.18 13.17 -0.06
CA VAL A 309 18.25 14.08 -1.22
C VAL A 309 18.70 15.48 -0.82
N LEU A 310 18.30 15.97 0.35
CA LEU A 310 18.79 17.26 0.87
C LEU A 310 20.31 17.25 1.09
N LEU A 311 20.90 16.11 1.48
CA LEU A 311 22.35 15.95 1.50
C LEU A 311 22.99 16.10 0.10
N LEU A 312 22.35 15.58 -0.94
CA LEU A 312 22.82 15.72 -2.32
C LEU A 312 22.68 17.16 -2.83
N LEU A 313 21.73 17.92 -2.28
CA LEU A 313 21.58 19.36 -2.49
C LEU A 313 22.52 20.22 -1.63
N SER A 314 23.40 19.59 -0.84
CA SER A 314 24.33 20.27 0.07
C SER A 314 23.63 21.06 1.20
N GLU A 315 22.49 20.57 1.68
CA GLU A 315 21.72 21.14 2.78
C GLU A 315 21.72 20.23 4.04
N PRO A 316 22.88 20.04 4.71
CA PRO A 316 23.01 19.05 5.78
C PRO A 316 22.25 19.41 7.05
N SER A 317 22.02 20.69 7.33
CA SER A 317 21.21 21.13 8.47
C SER A 317 19.74 20.79 8.27
N ALA A 318 19.19 21.04 7.08
CA ALA A 318 17.81 20.67 6.75
C ALA A 318 17.67 19.15 6.77
N ALA A 319 18.59 18.41 6.12
CA ALA A 319 18.58 16.95 6.13
C ALA A 319 18.53 16.36 7.55
N LEU A 320 19.24 16.96 8.51
CA LEU A 320 19.27 16.47 9.89
C LEU A 320 17.89 16.53 10.55
N GLU A 321 17.10 17.58 10.29
CA GLU A 321 15.73 17.68 10.80
C GLU A 321 14.84 16.55 10.26
N TYR A 322 14.94 16.24 8.97
CA TYR A 322 14.19 15.13 8.36
C TYR A 322 14.62 13.78 8.93
N PHE A 323 15.92 13.56 9.14
CA PHE A 323 16.41 12.34 9.78
C PHE A 323 16.00 12.23 11.25
N ASN A 324 15.91 13.34 11.99
CA ASN A 324 15.41 13.32 13.36
C ASN A 324 13.97 12.82 13.41
N THR A 325 13.09 13.36 12.57
CA THR A 325 11.71 12.89 12.45
C THR A 325 11.64 11.43 12.03
N ALA A 326 12.45 11.01 11.04
CA ALA A 326 12.48 9.63 10.56
C ALA A 326 12.87 8.63 11.66
N VAL A 327 13.86 8.96 12.50
CA VAL A 327 14.25 8.12 13.65
C VAL A 327 13.16 8.10 14.74
N THR A 328 12.47 9.21 14.99
CA THR A 328 11.34 9.24 15.94
C THR A 328 10.19 8.36 15.49
N LEU A 329 9.88 8.35 14.18
CA LEU A 329 8.80 7.52 13.61
C LEU A 329 9.17 6.04 13.54
N ALA A 330 10.44 5.72 13.26
CA ALA A 330 10.92 4.34 13.16
C ALA A 330 12.19 4.12 14.01
N PRO A 331 12.07 4.11 15.35
CA PRO A 331 13.23 4.00 16.25
C PRO A 331 13.96 2.66 16.13
N THR A 332 13.27 1.63 15.62
CA THR A 332 13.81 0.29 15.37
C THR A 332 14.27 0.09 13.93
N ASN A 333 14.46 1.15 13.15
CA ASN A 333 15.03 1.05 11.81
C ASN A 333 16.55 1.33 11.84
N PRO A 334 17.42 0.31 11.71
CA PRO A 334 18.85 0.48 11.84
C PRO A 334 19.45 1.29 10.68
N THR A 335 18.80 1.29 9.50
CA THR A 335 19.27 2.02 8.32
C THR A 335 19.11 3.52 8.53
N ILE A 336 17.98 3.97 9.07
CA ILE A 336 17.72 5.40 9.32
C ILE A 336 18.67 5.92 10.41
N ALA A 337 18.81 5.17 11.52
CA ALA A 337 19.77 5.50 12.57
C ALA A 337 21.21 5.58 12.03
N HIS A 338 21.64 4.60 11.22
CA HIS A 338 22.96 4.62 10.58
C HIS A 338 23.16 5.87 9.70
N GLN A 339 22.17 6.22 8.87
CA GLN A 339 22.24 7.38 7.98
C GLN A 339 22.34 8.69 8.77
N ARG A 340 21.55 8.85 9.84
CA ARG A 340 21.66 10.00 10.74
C ARG A 340 23.02 10.05 11.45
N GLY A 341 23.54 8.89 11.87
CA GLY A 341 24.87 8.78 12.46
C GLY A 341 25.99 9.23 11.52
N LEU A 342 25.92 8.86 10.24
CA LEU A 342 26.86 9.35 9.21
C LEU A 342 26.74 10.87 9.02
N LEU A 343 25.53 11.42 9.02
CA LEU A 343 25.31 12.86 8.92
C LEU A 343 25.88 13.59 10.15
N ASN A 344 25.56 13.15 11.36
CA ASN A 344 26.10 13.70 12.60
C ASN A 344 27.65 13.64 12.61
N LEU A 345 28.24 12.53 12.15
CA LEU A 345 29.69 12.41 11.99
C LEU A 345 30.26 13.45 11.02
N SER A 346 29.60 13.69 9.89
CA SER A 346 30.02 14.69 8.90
C SER A 346 29.91 16.12 9.44
N LEU A 347 28.95 16.37 10.34
CA LEU A 347 28.74 17.64 11.04
C LEU A 347 29.66 17.82 12.27
N GLY A 348 30.51 16.83 12.58
CA GLY A 348 31.39 16.86 13.75
C GLY A 348 30.70 16.59 15.10
N LYS A 349 29.42 16.21 15.08
CA LYS A 349 28.61 15.83 16.24
C LYS A 349 28.92 14.39 16.65
N LEU A 350 30.10 14.19 17.23
CA LEU A 350 30.68 12.87 17.46
C LEU A 350 29.91 12.01 18.47
N GLU A 351 29.39 12.59 19.55
CA GLU A 351 28.66 11.83 20.59
C GLU A 351 27.25 11.45 20.11
N GLU A 352 26.59 12.31 19.33
CA GLU A 352 25.31 12.02 18.70
C GLU A 352 25.46 10.93 17.63
N ALA A 353 26.51 11.01 16.80
CA ALA A 353 26.84 9.97 15.85
C ALA A 353 27.13 8.63 16.55
N LEU A 354 27.86 8.65 17.67
CA LEU A 354 28.13 7.46 18.47
C LEU A 354 26.83 6.79 18.95
N THR A 355 25.90 7.60 19.46
CA THR A 355 24.58 7.15 19.92
C THR A 355 23.77 6.52 18.78
N ASP A 356 23.78 7.14 17.60
CA ASP A 356 23.09 6.63 16.42
C ASP A 356 23.63 5.25 15.97
N PHE A 357 24.96 5.06 15.99
CA PHE A 357 25.55 3.76 15.66
C PHE A 357 25.31 2.71 16.75
N ASP A 358 25.19 3.11 18.02
CA ASP A 358 24.78 2.22 19.11
C ASP A 358 23.33 1.75 18.93
N ILE A 359 22.41 2.64 18.58
CA ILE A 359 21.02 2.30 18.23
C ILE A 359 21.00 1.32 17.07
N ALA A 360 21.65 1.65 15.96
CA ALA A 360 21.66 0.81 14.77
C ALA A 360 22.24 -0.59 15.04
N PHE A 361 23.33 -0.68 15.81
CA PHE A 361 23.91 -1.97 16.21
C PHE A 361 23.02 -2.78 17.16
N SER A 362 22.32 -2.13 18.09
CA SER A 362 21.42 -2.83 19.01
C SER A 362 20.26 -3.51 18.29
N VAL A 363 19.80 -2.92 17.18
CA VAL A 363 18.76 -3.48 16.33
C VAL A 363 19.32 -4.52 15.35
N GLU A 364 20.51 -4.29 14.77
CA GLU A 364 21.16 -5.21 13.84
C GLU A 364 22.56 -5.68 14.35
N PRO A 365 22.63 -6.56 15.37
CA PRO A 365 23.90 -6.95 15.98
C PRO A 365 24.86 -7.71 15.07
N ASN A 366 24.36 -8.27 13.97
CA ASN A 366 25.15 -9.05 13.02
C ASN A 366 25.76 -8.19 11.90
N ASN A 367 25.46 -6.88 11.85
CA ASN A 367 26.00 -5.98 10.85
C ASN A 367 27.24 -5.23 11.39
N PRO A 368 28.47 -5.65 11.00
CA PRO A 368 29.71 -5.06 11.51
C PRO A 368 29.94 -3.61 11.08
N VAL A 369 29.18 -3.10 10.09
CA VAL A 369 29.38 -1.75 9.56
C VAL A 369 29.04 -0.68 10.61
N HIS A 370 28.04 -0.90 11.47
CA HIS A 370 27.74 0.02 12.58
C HIS A 370 28.90 0.13 13.56
N LEU A 371 29.48 -1.01 13.97
CA LEU A 371 30.65 -1.03 14.84
C LEU A 371 31.89 -0.45 14.19
N TYR A 372 32.03 -0.59 12.87
CA TYR A 372 33.14 0.04 12.15
C TYR A 372 33.08 1.56 12.29
N GLN A 373 31.92 2.18 12.03
CA GLN A 373 31.75 3.62 12.20
C GLN A 373 31.90 4.06 13.66
N ARG A 374 31.33 3.30 14.59
CA ARG A 374 31.50 3.48 16.04
C ARG A 374 32.98 3.50 16.44
N GLY A 375 33.78 2.56 15.95
CA GLY A 375 35.21 2.46 16.23
C GLY A 375 35.97 3.69 15.76
N LEU A 376 35.68 4.18 14.54
CA LEU A 376 36.28 5.41 14.00
C LEU A 376 35.98 6.63 14.89
N ILE A 377 34.75 6.73 15.40
CA ILE A 377 34.33 7.84 16.27
C ILE A 377 35.04 7.77 17.61
N LEU A 378 35.13 6.59 18.23
CA LEU A 378 35.81 6.42 19.52
C LEU A 378 37.31 6.74 19.43
N GLU A 379 37.96 6.45 18.29
CA GLU A 379 39.33 6.89 18.02
C GLU A 379 39.43 8.42 17.99
N LYS A 380 38.51 9.11 17.30
CA LYS A 380 38.47 10.59 17.26
C LYS A 380 38.22 11.20 18.65
N LEU A 381 37.37 10.57 19.46
CA LEU A 381 37.08 10.97 20.84
C LEU A 381 38.19 10.58 21.85
N ARG A 382 39.24 9.86 21.39
CA ARG A 382 40.31 9.32 22.25
C ARG A 382 39.83 8.36 23.35
N ARG A 383 38.68 7.70 23.15
CA ARG A 383 38.12 6.66 24.04
C ARG A 383 38.75 5.30 23.73
N THR A 384 40.06 5.19 23.97
CA THR A 384 40.92 4.08 23.49
C THR A 384 40.46 2.69 23.94
N ALA A 385 40.07 2.53 25.22
CA ALA A 385 39.62 1.25 25.75
C ALA A 385 38.34 0.75 25.06
N GLU A 386 37.40 1.64 24.79
CA GLU A 386 36.14 1.33 24.11
C GLU A 386 36.36 1.09 22.61
N ALA A 387 37.22 1.89 21.97
CA ALA A 387 37.61 1.70 20.58
C ALA A 387 38.22 0.29 20.38
N LYS A 388 39.13 -0.12 21.27
CA LYS A 388 39.77 -1.45 21.21
C LYS A 388 38.76 -2.59 21.29
N ARG A 389 37.80 -2.51 22.23
CA ARG A 389 36.70 -3.50 22.36
C ARG A 389 35.82 -3.52 21.11
N THR A 390 35.47 -2.34 20.59
CA THR A 390 34.66 -2.19 19.38
C THR A 390 35.32 -2.84 18.18
N TRP A 391 36.62 -2.58 17.96
CA TRP A 391 37.39 -3.18 16.87
C TRP A 391 37.51 -4.70 16.97
N GLN A 392 37.62 -5.23 18.19
CA GLN A 392 37.65 -6.67 18.41
C GLN A 392 36.34 -7.34 17.95
N ILE A 393 35.20 -6.78 18.34
CA ILE A 393 33.87 -7.31 17.97
C ILE A 393 33.60 -7.12 16.47
N ALA A 394 33.89 -5.93 15.93
CA ALA A 394 33.75 -5.65 14.50
C ALA A 394 34.60 -6.62 13.66
N MET A 395 35.84 -6.90 14.08
CA MET A 395 36.72 -7.85 13.41
C MET A 395 36.12 -9.26 13.38
N SER A 396 35.55 -9.76 14.49
CA SER A 396 34.95 -11.10 14.51
C SER A 396 33.74 -11.19 13.57
N LEU A 397 32.88 -10.16 13.56
CA LEU A 397 31.70 -10.12 12.72
C LEU A 397 32.07 -10.01 11.23
N PHE A 398 33.03 -9.15 10.85
CA PHE A 398 33.52 -9.10 9.46
C PHE A 398 34.10 -10.44 8.99
N LYS A 399 34.81 -11.19 9.87
CA LYS A 399 35.29 -12.54 9.53
C LYS A 399 34.15 -13.52 9.31
N GLN A 400 33.13 -13.49 10.17
CA GLN A 400 31.94 -14.33 10.02
C GLN A 400 31.20 -14.03 8.71
N ASN A 401 31.14 -12.75 8.32
CA ASN A 401 30.51 -12.29 7.08
C ASN A 401 31.43 -12.48 5.84
N GLY A 402 32.62 -13.06 6.00
CA GLY A 402 33.56 -13.34 4.89
C GLY A 402 34.41 -12.15 4.43
N ASP A 403 34.26 -10.95 5.02
CA ASP A 403 35.04 -9.76 4.68
C ASP A 403 36.40 -9.76 5.41
N ARG A 404 37.34 -10.52 4.85
CA ARG A 404 38.71 -10.62 5.39
C ARG A 404 39.46 -9.29 5.34
N ALA A 405 39.16 -8.42 4.38
CA ALA A 405 39.84 -7.14 4.21
C ALA A 405 39.50 -6.18 5.35
N ARG A 406 38.20 -6.00 5.64
CA ARG A 406 37.74 -5.18 6.78
C ARG A 406 38.17 -5.76 8.11
N ALA A 407 38.14 -7.09 8.27
CA ALA A 407 38.65 -7.73 9.48
C ALA A 407 40.15 -7.44 9.72
N ALA A 408 40.98 -7.48 8.67
CA ALA A 408 42.39 -7.15 8.77
C ALA A 408 42.60 -5.66 9.14
N GLU A 409 41.79 -4.77 8.57
CA GLU A 409 41.80 -3.34 8.91
C GLU A 409 41.49 -3.10 10.40
N CYS A 410 40.43 -3.72 10.92
CA CYS A 410 40.07 -3.65 12.35
C CYS A 410 41.23 -4.13 13.24
N SER A 411 41.91 -5.21 12.85
CA SER A 411 43.09 -5.72 13.56
C SER A 411 44.25 -4.71 13.57
N ALA A 412 44.52 -4.07 12.43
CA ALA A 412 45.57 -3.05 12.31
C ALA A 412 45.25 -1.82 13.17
N ARG A 413 44.01 -1.35 13.17
CA ARG A 413 43.55 -0.23 14.02
C ARG A 413 43.68 -0.56 15.50
N MET A 414 43.24 -1.75 15.91
CA MET A 414 43.38 -2.21 17.29
C MET A 414 44.83 -2.23 17.78
N LYS A 415 45.79 -2.60 16.91
CA LYS A 415 47.23 -2.57 17.23
C LYS A 415 47.80 -1.15 17.38
N ARG A 416 47.23 -0.16 16.67
CA ARG A 416 47.66 1.26 16.76
C ARG A 416 47.19 1.95 18.04
N LEU A 417 46.18 1.39 18.71
CA LEU A 417 45.63 1.89 19.97
C LEU A 417 46.34 1.32 21.21
N ALA A 418 47.41 0.55 21.00
CA ALA A 418 48.18 -0.13 22.05
C ALA A 418 49.27 0.76 22.64
#